data_AF-A0A8D8W7E8-F1
#
_entry.id   AF-A0A8D8W7E8-F1
#
_cell.length_a   1.000
_cell.length_b   1.000
_cell.length_c   1.000
_cell.angle_alpha   90.00
_cell.angle_beta   90.00
_cell.angle_gamma   90.00
#
_symmetry.space_group_name_H-M   'P 1'
#
loop_
_entity.id
_entity.type
_entity.pdbx_description
1 polymer ?
#
loop_
_entity_poly.entity_id
_entity_poly.type
_entity_poly.pdbx_seq_one_letter_code
_entity_poly.pdbx_strand_id
1 'polypeptide(L)'
;MGDNGHMYVPQEVLPVYINELLPLADVICPNQYEAELLTNIPTKDISSLLKTIDTLHDRGIKTVIISSSEHGLDNHLLGVASTTLGGSRATFSIDIPKVDAIFTGTGDLFASLFLAWFTLTEHNVKETLERTIATVQSVLERTSSSFSVKGKFKSVSN
;
A
#
# COMPACT_ATOMS: atom_id res chain seq x y z
N MET A 1 6.16 -8.41 -2.34
CA MET A 1 6.30 -9.20 -3.58
C MET A 1 7.10 -8.44 -4.63
N GLY A 2 6.82 -7.16 -4.87
CA GLY A 2 7.55 -6.38 -5.85
C GLY A 2 7.07 -4.94 -5.91
N ASP A 3 7.75 -4.12 -6.69
CA ASP A 3 7.34 -2.75 -6.97
C ASP A 3 7.99 -2.27 -8.28
N ASN A 4 7.48 -1.17 -8.87
CA ASN A 4 8.00 -0.56 -10.09
C ASN A 4 8.18 -1.55 -11.25
N GLY A 5 7.24 -2.48 -11.41
CA GLY A 5 7.27 -3.46 -12.51
C GLY A 5 8.17 -4.67 -12.27
N HIS A 6 8.84 -4.77 -11.11
CA HIS A 6 9.82 -5.82 -10.83
C HIS A 6 9.42 -6.64 -9.59
N MET A 7 9.46 -7.96 -9.72
CA MET A 7 9.34 -8.89 -8.59
C MET A 7 10.66 -8.97 -7.82
N TYR A 8 10.57 -8.95 -6.49
CA TYR A 8 11.71 -9.14 -5.58
C TYR A 8 11.80 -10.57 -5.05
N VAL A 9 10.84 -11.41 -5.43
CA VAL A 9 10.75 -12.83 -5.07
C VAL A 9 10.74 -13.69 -6.35
N PRO A 10 11.16 -14.96 -6.28
CA PRO A 10 11.11 -15.86 -7.43
C PRO A 10 9.70 -15.95 -8.02
N GLN A 11 9.58 -16.00 -9.34
CA GLN A 11 8.26 -16.00 -9.98
C GLN A 11 7.45 -17.26 -9.65
N GLU A 12 8.12 -18.35 -9.29
CA GLU A 12 7.48 -19.61 -8.90
C GLU A 12 6.68 -19.51 -7.60
N VAL A 13 6.87 -18.48 -6.76
CA VAL A 13 6.10 -18.31 -5.51
C VAL A 13 4.77 -17.61 -5.71
N LEU A 14 4.55 -16.93 -6.84
CA LEU A 14 3.32 -16.20 -7.12
C LEU A 14 2.06 -17.09 -7.05
N PRO A 15 2.04 -18.32 -7.59
CA PRO A 15 0.90 -19.23 -7.43
C PRO A 15 0.58 -19.55 -5.97
N VAL A 16 1.57 -19.62 -5.08
CA VAL A 16 1.33 -19.87 -3.64
C VAL A 16 0.61 -18.68 -3.01
N TYR A 17 1.05 -17.45 -3.31
CA TYR A 17 0.35 -16.25 -2.85
C TYR A 17 -1.10 -16.22 -3.31
N ILE A 18 -1.36 -16.53 -4.59
CA ILE A 18 -2.69 -16.42 -5.20
C ILE A 18 -3.62 -17.55 -4.76
N ASN A 19 -3.15 -18.80 -4.80
CA ASN A 19 -4.00 -19.98 -4.65
C ASN A 19 -4.07 -20.50 -3.21
N GLU A 20 -3.06 -20.21 -2.38
CA GLU A 20 -2.98 -20.74 -1.01
C GLU A 20 -3.14 -19.65 0.04
N LEU A 21 -2.45 -18.51 -0.09
CA LEU A 21 -2.47 -17.46 0.94
C LEU A 21 -3.65 -16.49 0.82
N LEU A 22 -3.94 -16.02 -0.39
CA LEU A 22 -5.02 -15.06 -0.63
C LEU A 22 -6.39 -15.55 -0.13
N PRO A 23 -6.79 -16.83 -0.32
CA PRO A 23 -8.06 -17.34 0.20
C PRO A 23 -8.16 -17.37 1.73
N LEU A 24 -7.03 -17.29 2.44
CA LEU A 24 -6.98 -17.29 3.90
C LEU A 24 -6.96 -15.87 4.49
N ALA A 25 -6.83 -14.83 3.66
CA ALA A 25 -6.63 -13.47 4.12
C ALA A 25 -7.96 -12.73 4.35
N ASP A 26 -8.17 -12.22 5.57
CA ASP A 26 -9.24 -11.27 5.85
C ASP A 26 -8.91 -9.85 5.37
N VAL A 27 -7.64 -9.47 5.47
CA VAL A 27 -7.11 -8.15 5.14
C VAL A 27 -5.83 -8.29 4.32
N ILE A 28 -5.70 -7.50 3.25
CA ILE A 28 -4.47 -7.40 2.46
C ILE A 28 -4.10 -5.93 2.23
N CYS A 29 -2.79 -5.65 2.16
CA CYS A 29 -2.24 -4.31 1.96
C CYS A 29 -1.25 -4.24 0.77
N PRO A 30 -1.60 -4.70 -0.44
CA PRO A 30 -0.68 -4.63 -1.57
C PRO A 30 -0.44 -3.18 -2.03
N ASN A 31 0.71 -2.93 -2.64
CA ASN A 31 0.85 -1.77 -3.53
C ASN A 31 0.13 -2.03 -4.88
N GLN A 32 0.07 -1.03 -5.77
CA GLN A 32 -0.53 -1.19 -7.09
C GLN A 32 0.02 -2.40 -7.86
N TYR A 33 1.34 -2.52 -8.00
CA TYR A 33 1.97 -3.59 -8.78
C TYR A 33 1.67 -4.99 -8.21
N GLU A 34 1.68 -5.13 -6.90
CA GLU A 34 1.33 -6.39 -6.23
C GLU A 34 -0.14 -6.74 -6.45
N ALA A 35 -1.03 -5.76 -6.43
CA ALA A 35 -2.45 -5.98 -6.73
C ALA A 35 -2.67 -6.43 -8.19
N GLU A 36 -1.92 -5.87 -9.14
CA GLU A 36 -1.91 -6.31 -10.54
C GLU A 36 -1.43 -7.76 -10.66
N LEU A 37 -0.37 -8.15 -9.95
CA LEU A 37 0.14 -9.53 -9.94
C LEU A 37 -0.88 -10.52 -9.35
N LEU A 38 -1.54 -10.16 -8.26
CA LEU A 38 -2.50 -11.03 -7.58
C LEU A 38 -3.77 -11.26 -8.40
N THR A 39 -4.19 -10.26 -9.18
CA THR A 39 -5.44 -10.31 -9.97
C THR A 39 -5.23 -10.61 -11.45
N ASN A 40 -4.01 -10.44 -11.96
CA ASN A 40 -3.67 -10.41 -13.37
C ASN A 40 -4.46 -9.33 -14.16
N ILE A 41 -4.74 -8.19 -13.51
CA ILE A 41 -5.43 -7.04 -14.10
C ILE A 41 -4.47 -5.84 -14.11
N PRO A 42 -4.01 -5.38 -15.29
CA PRO A 42 -3.22 -4.16 -15.39
C PRO A 42 -4.03 -2.95 -14.96
N THR A 43 -3.48 -2.14 -14.06
CA THR A 43 -4.18 -1.00 -13.47
C THR A 43 -3.67 0.30 -14.10
N LYS A 44 -4.32 0.74 -15.19
CA LYS A 44 -3.92 1.90 -16.01
C LYS A 44 -4.71 3.18 -15.70
N ASP A 45 -5.86 3.01 -15.06
CA ASP A 45 -6.75 4.08 -14.66
C ASP A 45 -7.51 3.70 -13.37
N ILE A 46 -8.21 4.67 -12.78
CA ILE A 46 -9.00 4.46 -11.56
C ILE A 46 -10.06 3.35 -11.75
N SER A 47 -10.66 3.22 -12.94
CA SER A 47 -11.68 2.20 -13.20
C SER A 47 -11.09 0.79 -13.11
N SER A 48 -9.91 0.57 -13.72
CA SER A 48 -9.17 -0.67 -13.61
C SER A 48 -8.67 -0.94 -12.18
N LEU A 49 -8.33 0.10 -11.42
CA LEU A 49 -7.95 -0.03 -10.00
C LEU A 49 -9.11 -0.54 -9.15
N LEU A 50 -10.29 0.04 -9.35
CA LEU A 50 -11.51 -0.40 -8.68
C LEU A 50 -11.87 -1.83 -9.09
N LYS A 51 -11.73 -2.18 -10.38
CA LYS A 51 -11.94 -3.57 -10.84
C LYS A 51 -10.96 -4.57 -10.21
N THR A 52 -9.70 -4.18 -10.02
CA THR A 52 -8.69 -4.97 -9.30
C THR A 52 -9.13 -5.22 -7.86
N ILE A 53 -9.59 -4.18 -7.16
CA ILE A 53 -10.12 -4.29 -5.78
C ILE A 53 -11.36 -5.18 -5.74
N ASP A 54 -12.27 -5.02 -6.68
CA ASP A 54 -13.50 -5.81 -6.78
C ASP A 54 -13.17 -7.30 -6.96
N THR A 55 -12.21 -7.61 -7.82
CA THR A 55 -11.73 -8.99 -8.05
C THR A 55 -11.15 -9.62 -6.79
N LEU A 56 -10.46 -8.82 -5.95
CA LEU A 56 -9.92 -9.29 -4.68
C LEU A 56 -11.04 -9.58 -3.66
N HIS A 57 -12.08 -8.74 -3.63
CA HIS A 57 -13.26 -9.00 -2.82
C HIS A 57 -14.04 -10.24 -3.29
N ASP A 58 -14.15 -10.47 -4.61
CA ASP A 58 -14.83 -11.63 -5.17
C ASP A 58 -14.14 -12.96 -4.80
N ARG A 59 -12.86 -12.90 -4.39
CA ARG A 59 -12.11 -14.03 -3.83
C ARG A 59 -12.33 -14.24 -2.33
N GLY A 60 -13.22 -13.45 -1.70
CA GLY A 60 -13.60 -13.60 -0.29
C GLY A 60 -12.87 -12.66 0.67
N ILE A 61 -11.95 -11.82 0.18
CA ILE A 61 -11.20 -10.88 1.03
C ILE A 61 -12.13 -9.77 1.51
N LYS A 62 -12.20 -9.55 2.82
CA LYS A 62 -13.14 -8.58 3.40
C LYS A 62 -12.64 -7.16 3.27
N THR A 63 -11.35 -6.93 3.49
CA THR A 63 -10.73 -5.61 3.47
C THR A 63 -9.50 -5.59 2.57
N VAL A 64 -9.49 -4.70 1.59
CA VAL A 64 -8.40 -4.52 0.62
C VAL A 64 -7.89 -3.10 0.71
N ILE A 65 -6.59 -2.95 0.97
CA ILE A 65 -5.93 -1.65 1.07
C ILE A 65 -4.86 -1.55 -0.02
N ILE A 66 -5.07 -0.69 -1.00
CA ILE A 66 -4.02 -0.31 -1.93
C ILE A 66 -3.18 0.76 -1.25
N SER A 67 -2.00 0.38 -0.76
CA SER A 67 -1.14 1.25 0.06
C SER A 67 -0.68 2.48 -0.70
N SER A 68 -0.44 2.31 -2.01
CA SER A 68 0.00 3.35 -2.92
C SER A 68 -0.26 2.97 -4.38
N SER A 69 -0.65 3.96 -5.17
CA SER A 69 -0.96 3.86 -6.59
C SER A 69 -0.58 5.16 -7.30
N GLU A 70 -0.15 5.06 -8.56
CA GLU A 70 0.30 6.23 -9.35
C GLU A 70 -0.85 7.10 -9.88
N HIS A 71 -2.08 6.83 -9.44
CA HIS A 71 -3.30 7.49 -9.91
C HIS A 71 -3.73 8.68 -9.02
N GLY A 72 -2.83 9.21 -8.20
CA GLY A 72 -3.08 10.40 -7.38
C GLY A 72 -3.08 11.69 -8.20
N LEU A 73 -3.44 12.79 -7.55
CA LEU A 73 -3.31 14.14 -8.12
C LEU A 73 -1.83 14.55 -8.28
N ASP A 74 -1.59 15.73 -8.87
CA ASP A 74 -0.24 16.26 -9.13
C ASP A 74 0.72 16.07 -7.93
N ASN A 75 1.80 15.32 -8.15
CA ASN A 75 2.81 14.96 -7.14
C ASN A 75 2.28 14.21 -5.90
N HIS A 76 1.16 13.51 -6.03
CA HIS A 76 0.58 12.65 -5.00
C HIS A 76 0.47 11.21 -5.50
N LEU A 77 0.52 10.26 -4.57
CA LEU A 77 0.10 8.87 -4.76
C LEU A 77 -1.35 8.75 -4.28
N LEU A 78 -2.07 7.75 -4.78
CA LEU A 78 -3.41 7.42 -4.30
C LEU A 78 -3.35 6.23 -3.34
N GLY A 79 -3.79 6.43 -2.10
CA GLY A 79 -4.15 5.35 -1.19
C GLY A 79 -5.63 5.01 -1.34
N VAL A 80 -5.98 3.73 -1.34
CA VAL A 80 -7.38 3.28 -1.43
C VAL A 80 -7.65 2.22 -0.38
N ALA A 81 -8.74 2.37 0.38
CA ALA A 81 -9.25 1.35 1.29
C ALA A 81 -10.64 0.92 0.86
N SER A 82 -10.87 -0.37 0.78
CA SER A 82 -12.17 -0.94 0.45
C SER A 82 -12.53 -2.05 1.42
N THR A 83 -13.77 -2.05 1.91
CA THR A 83 -14.27 -3.08 2.82
C THR A 83 -15.68 -3.51 2.46
N THR A 84 -15.99 -4.78 2.72
CA THR A 84 -17.34 -5.33 2.57
C THR A 84 -17.97 -5.52 3.95
N LEU A 85 -18.93 -4.68 4.31
CA LEU A 85 -19.66 -4.72 5.59
C LEU A 85 -21.14 -5.01 5.31
N GLY A 86 -21.67 -6.09 5.88
CA GLY A 86 -23.09 -6.44 5.77
C GLY A 86 -23.59 -6.68 4.34
N GLY A 87 -22.69 -7.08 3.42
CA GLY A 87 -23.01 -7.28 2.01
C GLY A 87 -22.88 -6.02 1.13
N SER A 88 -22.62 -4.85 1.72
CA SER A 88 -22.37 -3.60 1.00
C SER A 88 -20.89 -3.27 0.98
N ARG A 89 -20.40 -2.81 -0.19
CA ARG A 89 -19.01 -2.36 -0.37
C ARG A 89 -18.89 -0.88 -0.05
N ALA A 90 -17.89 -0.52 0.75
CA ALA A 90 -17.51 0.86 1.02
C ALA A 90 -16.05 1.07 0.61
N THR A 91 -15.82 2.05 -0.26
CA THR A 91 -14.48 2.37 -0.79
C THR A 91 -14.17 3.83 -0.49
N PHE A 92 -12.95 4.07 0.01
CA PHE A 92 -12.43 5.38 0.35
C PHE A 92 -11.06 5.56 -0.30
N SER A 93 -10.75 6.77 -0.72
CA SER A 93 -9.45 7.12 -1.29
C SER A 93 -8.90 8.38 -0.65
N ILE A 94 -7.58 8.52 -0.70
CA ILE A 94 -6.86 9.66 -0.14
C ILE A 94 -5.61 9.92 -0.98
N ASP A 95 -5.39 11.19 -1.30
CA ASP A 95 -4.15 11.65 -1.93
C ASP A 95 -3.03 11.74 -0.88
N ILE A 96 -1.89 11.15 -1.22
CA ILE A 96 -0.72 11.01 -0.36
C ILE A 96 0.42 11.80 -1.01
N PRO A 97 0.93 12.87 -0.38
CA PRO A 97 2.04 13.62 -0.95
C PRO A 97 3.26 12.72 -1.20
N LYS A 98 3.86 12.81 -2.39
CA LYS A 98 5.12 12.13 -2.67
C LYS A 98 6.23 12.78 -1.86
N VAL A 99 6.99 11.96 -1.15
CA VAL A 99 8.22 12.39 -0.48
C VAL A 99 9.39 12.17 -1.43
N ASP A 100 10.21 13.21 -1.66
CA ASP A 100 11.39 13.14 -2.53
C ASP A 100 12.57 12.43 -1.83
N ALA A 101 12.34 11.16 -1.48
CA ALA A 101 13.34 10.27 -0.89
C ALA A 101 12.93 8.81 -1.09
N ILE A 102 13.92 7.94 -1.31
CA ILE A 102 13.72 6.51 -1.45
C ILE A 102 13.91 5.85 -0.08
N PHE A 103 12.87 5.16 0.39
CA PHE A 103 12.91 4.40 1.64
C PHE A 103 12.54 2.95 1.39
N THR A 104 13.29 2.04 1.99
CA THR A 104 12.94 0.61 2.05
C THR A 104 12.18 0.31 3.34
N GLY A 105 11.21 -0.61 3.30
CA GLY A 105 10.44 -1.03 4.49
C GLY A 105 9.22 -0.16 4.82
N THR A 106 8.87 0.81 3.96
CA THR A 106 7.65 1.62 4.09
C THR A 106 6.38 0.76 4.07
N GLY A 107 6.37 -0.31 3.27
CA GLY A 107 5.27 -1.28 3.23
C GLY A 107 5.08 -2.02 4.55
N ASP A 108 6.16 -2.48 5.18
CA ASP A 108 6.09 -3.17 6.48
C ASP A 108 5.60 -2.23 7.60
N LEU A 109 6.09 -0.98 7.57
CA LEU A 109 5.62 0.08 8.46
C LEU A 109 4.13 0.36 8.25
N PHE A 110 3.70 0.50 6.99
CA PHE A 110 2.30 0.73 6.64
C PHE A 110 1.41 -0.42 7.13
N ALA A 111 1.75 -1.67 6.81
CA ALA A 111 0.95 -2.83 7.19
C ALA A 111 0.83 -2.97 8.72
N SER A 112 1.93 -2.77 9.44
CA SER A 112 1.96 -2.83 10.91
C SER A 112 1.09 -1.74 11.54
N LEU A 113 1.24 -0.50 11.06
CA LEU A 113 0.44 0.63 11.54
C LEU A 113 -1.03 0.49 11.17
N PHE A 114 -1.32 0.01 9.96
CA PHE A 114 -2.69 -0.25 9.52
C PHE A 114 -3.36 -1.24 10.47
N LEU A 115 -2.74 -2.38 10.74
CA LEU A 115 -3.31 -3.39 11.66
C LEU A 115 -3.53 -2.83 13.07
N ALA A 116 -2.57 -2.05 13.59
CA ALA A 116 -2.70 -1.41 14.90
C ALA A 116 -3.87 -0.42 14.94
N TRP A 117 -3.96 0.48 13.96
CA TRP A 117 -5.05 1.45 13.86
C TRP A 117 -6.40 0.79 13.56
N PHE A 118 -6.42 -0.29 12.79
CA PHE A 118 -7.63 -1.03 12.46
C PHE A 118 -8.28 -1.59 13.72
N THR A 119 -7.45 -2.07 14.66
CA THR A 119 -7.89 -2.50 15.99
C THR A 119 -8.36 -1.32 16.84
N LEU A 120 -7.59 -0.22 16.88
CA LEU A 120 -7.86 0.94 17.73
C LEU A 120 -9.05 1.80 17.28
N THR A 121 -9.45 1.71 16.01
CA THR A 121 -10.58 2.45 15.42
C THR A 121 -11.81 1.57 15.22
N GLU A 122 -11.86 0.41 15.90
CA GLU A 122 -12.99 -0.53 15.84
C GLU A 122 -13.34 -0.95 14.40
N HIS A 123 -12.33 -1.18 13.58
CA HIS A 123 -12.43 -1.58 12.16
C HIS A 123 -13.04 -0.51 11.23
N ASN A 124 -13.05 0.77 11.63
CA ASN A 124 -13.40 1.88 10.75
C ASN A 124 -12.29 2.10 9.70
N VAL A 125 -12.45 1.53 8.51
CA VAL A 125 -11.42 1.56 7.46
C VAL A 125 -11.04 2.97 6.99
N LYS A 126 -11.98 3.92 6.98
CA LYS A 126 -11.70 5.30 6.57
C LYS A 126 -10.75 5.96 7.57
N GLU A 127 -11.10 5.92 8.86
CA GLU A 127 -10.27 6.49 9.92
C GLU A 127 -8.94 5.75 10.05
N THR A 128 -8.95 4.43 9.91
CA THR A 128 -7.73 3.59 9.90
C THR A 128 -6.76 4.07 8.84
N LEU A 129 -7.22 4.23 7.59
CA LEU A 129 -6.39 4.65 6.47
C LEU A 129 -5.81 6.04 6.72
N GLU A 130 -6.63 7.00 7.16
CA GLU A 130 -6.21 8.36 7.48
C GLU A 130 -5.10 8.39 8.54
N ARG A 131 -5.30 7.68 9.68
CA ARG A 131 -4.31 7.63 10.76
C ARG A 131 -3.02 6.92 10.35
N THR A 132 -3.14 5.86 9.56
CA THR A 132 -1.99 5.09 9.04
C THR A 132 -1.12 5.98 8.16
N ILE A 133 -1.72 6.63 7.16
CA ILE A 133 -1.00 7.50 6.23
C ILE A 133 -0.39 8.69 6.95
N ALA A 134 -1.13 9.35 7.85
CA ALA A 134 -0.61 10.46 8.64
C ALA A 134 0.62 10.05 9.48
N THR A 135 0.58 8.86 10.07
CA THR A 135 1.70 8.32 10.86
C THR A 135 2.90 8.00 9.98
N VAL A 136 2.68 7.33 8.84
CA VAL A 136 3.74 7.01 7.86
C VAL A 136 4.39 8.30 7.35
N GLN A 137 3.62 9.28 6.90
CA GLN A 137 4.13 10.57 6.43
C GLN A 137 4.99 11.27 7.50
N SER A 138 4.51 11.33 8.74
CA SER A 138 5.28 11.93 9.84
C SER A 138 6.62 11.21 10.09
N VAL A 139 6.64 9.87 9.99
CA VAL A 139 7.88 9.09 10.11
C VAL A 139 8.82 9.37 8.95
N LEU A 140 8.33 9.40 7.71
CA LEU A 140 9.15 9.65 6.52
C LEU A 140 9.72 11.08 6.50
N GLU A 141 8.93 12.09 6.84
CA GLU A 141 9.37 13.49 6.94
C GLU A 141 10.47 13.66 7.99
N ARG A 142 10.30 13.07 9.19
CA ARG A 142 11.31 13.13 10.27
C ARG A 142 12.58 12.39 9.87
N THR A 143 12.44 11.27 9.19
CA THR A 143 13.57 10.46 8.70
C THR A 143 14.34 11.25 7.63
N SER A 144 13.67 11.79 6.63
CA SER A 144 14.26 12.64 5.58
C SER A 144 14.97 13.87 6.16
N SER A 145 14.32 14.57 7.09
CA SER A 145 14.89 15.74 7.76
C SER A 145 16.15 15.40 8.56
N SER A 146 16.21 14.21 9.15
CA SER A 146 17.38 13.75 9.91
C SER A 146 18.61 13.49 9.02
N PHE A 147 18.39 13.09 7.77
CA PHE A 147 19.47 12.92 6.78
C PHE A 147 20.00 14.27 6.28
N SER A 148 19.14 15.28 6.10
CA SER A 148 19.55 16.64 5.72
C SER A 148 20.45 17.34 6.76
N VAL A 149 20.46 16.87 8.01
CA VAL A 149 21.24 17.46 9.12
C VAL A 149 22.61 16.77 9.34
N LYS A 150 22.90 15.64 8.68
CA LYS A 150 24.18 14.92 8.86
C LYS A 150 25.05 14.89 7.59
N GLY A 151 25.99 15.83 7.52
CA GLY A 151 27.34 15.63 6.98
C GLY A 151 27.48 15.55 5.46
N LYS A 152 28.02 16.61 4.84
CA LYS A 152 28.71 16.51 3.55
C LYS A 152 29.89 15.53 3.70
N PHE A 153 29.76 14.31 3.21
CA PHE A 153 30.94 13.46 3.00
C PHE A 153 31.82 14.15 1.96
N LYS A 154 32.96 14.70 2.40
CA LYS A 154 34.05 15.08 1.51
C LYS A 154 34.83 13.82 1.18
N SER A 155 35.05 13.52 -0.09
CA SER A 155 36.05 12.52 -0.45
C SER A 155 37.42 13.02 0.05
N VAL A 156 38.14 12.13 0.72
CA VAL A 156 39.58 12.29 0.94
C VAL A 156 40.22 11.41 -0.12
N SER A 157 40.64 12.01 -1.23
CA SER A 157 41.56 11.37 -2.15
C SER A 157 42.98 11.51 -1.58
N ASN A 158 43.66 10.38 -1.39
CA ASN A 158 45.11 10.33 -1.20
C ASN A 158 45.84 10.66 -2.50
#